data_AF-D2Q5D4-F1
#
_entry.id   AF-D2Q5D4-F1
#
_cell.length_a   1.000
_cell.length_b   1.000
_cell.length_c   1.000
_cell.angle_alpha   90.00
_cell.angle_beta   90.00
_cell.angle_gamma   90.00
#
_symmetry.space_group_name_H-M   'P 1'
#
loop_
_entity.id
_entity.type
_entity.pdbx_description
1 polymer ?
#
loop_
_entity_poly.entity_id
_entity_poly.type
_entity_poly.pdbx_seq_one_letter_code
_entity_poly.pdbx_strand_id
1 'polypeptide(L)' 'MVVYTVQPGDTLWDYASSITPAGDDVNETVDTLVRLNNLDSVSLQAGQRLLVPSQSS' A
#
# COMPACT_ATOMS: atom_id res chain seq x y z
N MET A 1 -4.77 12.21 -0.07
CA MET A 1 -3.63 11.38 0.36
C MET A 1 -3.72 11.20 1.86
N VAL A 2 -3.51 9.99 2.36
CA VAL A 2 -3.31 9.74 3.79
C VAL A 2 -1.98 9.04 4.00
N VAL A 3 -1.43 9.14 5.22
CA VAL A 3 -0.19 8.46 5.59
C VAL A 3 -0.54 7.28 6.46
N TYR A 4 -0.16 6.09 6.03
CA TYR A 4 -0.27 4.87 6.81
C TYR A 4 1.08 4.56 7.47
N THR A 5 1.05 4.21 8.75
CA THR A 5 2.24 3.72 9.46
C THR A 5 2.18 2.20 9.50
N VAL A 6 3.16 1.56 8.86
CA VAL A 6 3.29 0.11 8.78
C VAL A 6 3.36 -0.51 10.17
N GLN A 7 2.54 -1.51 10.43
CA GLN A 7 2.52 -2.29 11.66
C GLN A 7 3.42 -3.53 11.54
N PRO A 8 3.88 -4.10 12.67
CA PRO A 8 4.62 -5.35 12.65
C PRO A 8 3.82 -6.48 11.97
N GLY A 9 4.42 -7.10 10.95
CA GLY A 9 3.81 -8.19 10.20
C GLY A 9 3.08 -7.77 8.92
N ASP A 10 2.89 -6.46 8.70
CA ASP A 10 2.29 -5.97 7.46
C ASP A 10 3.17 -6.28 6.25
N THR A 11 2.51 -6.64 5.16
CA THR A 11 3.12 -6.68 3.83
C THR A 11 2.44 -5.66 2.92
N LEU A 12 3.16 -5.20 1.90
CA LEU A 12 2.57 -4.29 0.92
C LEU A 12 1.38 -4.95 0.19
N TRP A 13 1.46 -6.26 -0.01
CA TRP A 13 0.41 -7.04 -0.65
C TRP A 13 -0.87 -7.09 0.20
N ASP A 14 -0.76 -7.41 1.48
CA ASP A 14 -1.93 -7.49 2.37
C ASP A 14 -2.60 -6.12 2.50
N TYR A 15 -1.80 -5.07 2.64
CA TYR A 15 -2.31 -3.70 2.69
C TYR A 15 -2.99 -3.31 1.38
N ALA A 16 -2.35 -3.54 0.23
CA ALA A 16 -2.92 -3.25 -1.09
C ALA A 16 -4.23 -4.00 -1.33
N SER A 17 -4.28 -5.28 -0.98
CA SER A 17 -5.49 -6.11 -1.05
C SER A 17 -6.62 -5.52 -0.20
N SER A 18 -6.31 -5.02 1.00
CA SER A 18 -7.32 -4.43 1.90
C SER A 18 -7.96 -3.14 1.39
N ILE A 19 -7.25 -2.39 0.54
CA ILE A 19 -7.73 -1.12 -0.02
C ILE A 19 -8.19 -1.24 -1.48
N THR A 20 -7.98 -2.38 -2.13
CA THR A 20 -8.40 -2.58 -3.52
C THR A 20 -9.89 -2.91 -3.55
N PRO A 21 -10.72 -2.14 -4.29
CA PRO A 21 -12.14 -2.47 -4.43
C PRO A 21 -12.36 -3.87 -5.01
N ALA A 22 -13.48 -4.49 -4.64
CA ALA A 22 -13.82 -5.81 -5.14
C ALA A 22 -14.01 -5.79 -6.66
N GLY A 23 -13.21 -6.58 -7.38
CA GLY A 23 -13.22 -6.64 -8.85
C GLY A 23 -12.07 -5.90 -9.51
N ASP A 24 -11.34 -5.06 -8.77
CA ASP A 24 -10.12 -4.40 -9.26
C ASP A 24 -8.87 -5.27 -9.05
N ASP A 25 -7.81 -4.98 -9.80
CA ASP A 25 -6.56 -5.73 -9.72
C ASP A 25 -5.66 -5.23 -8.57
N VAL A 26 -5.42 -6.10 -7.60
CA VAL A 26 -4.52 -5.82 -6.46
C VAL A 26 -3.10 -5.52 -6.94
N ASN A 27 -2.64 -6.12 -8.05
CA ASN A 27 -1.31 -5.84 -8.60
C ASN A 27 -1.18 -4.38 -9.03
N GLU A 28 -2.20 -3.80 -9.66
CA GLU A 28 -2.18 -2.40 -10.06
C GLU A 28 -2.11 -1.47 -8.84
N THR A 29 -2.80 -1.82 -7.76
CA THR A 29 -2.72 -1.11 -6.48
C THR A 29 -1.31 -1.21 -5.88
N VAL A 30 -0.70 -2.40 -5.89
CA VAL A 30 0.69 -2.60 -5.43
C VAL A 30 1.66 -1.75 -6.24
N ASP A 31 1.59 -1.82 -7.57
CA ASP A 31 2.46 -1.04 -8.47
C ASP A 31 2.28 0.47 -8.27
N THR A 32 1.06 0.90 -7.99
CA THR A 32 0.76 2.30 -7.65
C THR A 32 1.41 2.69 -6.33
N LEU A 33 1.30 1.86 -5.30
CA LEU A 33 1.91 2.14 -3.99
C LEU A 33 3.45 2.12 -4.07
N VAL A 34 4.04 1.19 -4.81
CA VAL A 34 5.49 1.12 -5.05
C VAL A 34 5.99 2.41 -5.69
N ARG A 35 5.35 2.85 -6.79
CA ARG A 35 5.72 4.08 -7.49
C ARG A 35 5.49 5.33 -6.64
N LEU A 36 4.36 5.41 -5.94
CA LEU A 36 3.99 6.55 -5.09
C LEU A 36 4.98 6.75 -3.93
N ASN A 37 5.50 5.66 -3.38
CA ASN A 37 6.42 5.68 -2.24
C ASN A 37 7.89 5.51 -2.61
N ASN A 38 8.19 5.39 -3.91
CA ASN A 38 9.53 5.10 -4.42
C ASN A 38 10.17 3.90 -3.69
N LEU A 39 9.42 2.79 -3.60
CA LEU A 39 9.89 1.57 -2.94
C LEU A 39 10.73 0.73 -3.90
N ASP A 40 11.86 0.23 -3.40
CA ASP A 40 12.71 -0.71 -4.15
C ASP A 40 12.28 -2.17 -3.96
N SER A 41 11.36 -2.44 -3.01
CA SER A 41 10.86 -3.77 -2.66
C SER A 41 9.45 -3.70 -2.06
N VAL A 42 8.73 -4.83 -2.14
CA VAL A 42 7.39 -5.02 -1.53
C VAL A 42 7.45 -5.40 -0.05
N SER A 43 8.65 -5.65 0.50
CA SER A 43 8.83 -5.88 1.93
C SER A 43 8.78 -4.55 2.68
N LEU A 44 7.91 -4.47 3.69
CA LEU A 44 7.74 -3.28 4.52
C LEU A 44 8.46 -3.43 5.86
N GLN A 45 8.89 -2.30 6.41
CA GLN A 45 9.47 -2.23 7.75
C GLN A 45 8.45 -1.64 8.72
N ALA A 46 8.26 -2.26 9.89
CA ALA A 46 7.39 -1.71 10.92
C ALA A 46 7.82 -0.28 11.29
N GLY A 47 6.87 0.64 11.38
CA GLY A 47 7.10 2.07 11.60
C GLY A 47 7.40 2.87 10.33
N GLN A 48 7.57 2.22 9.17
CA GLN A 48 7.68 2.91 7.88
C GLN A 48 6.39 3.69 7.59
N ARG A 49 6.52 4.87 6.97
CA ARG A 49 5.39 5.68 6.53
C ARG A 49 5.14 5.44 5.04
N LEU A 50 3.93 5.01 4.71
CA LEU A 50 3.45 4.85 3.35
C LEU A 50 2.44 5.94 3.01
N LEU A 51 2.71 6.66 1.93
CA LEU A 51 1.73 7.46 1.21
C LEU A 51 0.74 6.53 0.54
N VAL A 52 -0.54 6.75 0.81
CA VAL A 52 -1.61 5.95 0.24
C VAL A 52 -2.66 6.88 -0.39
N PRO A 53 -3.22 6.51 -1.55
CA PRO A 53 -4.31 7.27 -2.14
C PRO A 53 -5.46 7.35 -1.13
N SER A 54 -5.94 8.55 -0.85
CA SER A 54 -7.21 8.67 -0.11
C SER A 54 -8.30 8.18 -1.05
N GLN A 55 -8.89 7.02 -0.76
CA GLN A 55 -10.04 6.55 -1.52
C GLN A 55 -11.08 7.67 -1.51
N SER A 56 -11.37 8.19 -2.70
CA SER A 56 -12.52 9.07 -2.88
C SER A 56 -13.72 8.15 -2.71
N SER A 57 -14.51 8.43 -1.67
CA SER A 57 -15.70 7.66 -1.29
C SER A 57 -16.66 7.44 -2.46
#